data_AF-X1R5F1-F1
#
_entry.id   AF-X1R5F1-F1
#
_cell.length_a   1.000
_cell.length_b   1.000
_cell.length_c   1.000
_cell.angle_alpha   90.00
_cell.angle_beta   90.00
_cell.angle_gamma   90.00
#
_symmetry.space_group_name_H-M   'P 1'
#
loop_
_entity.id
_entity.type
_entity.pdbx_description
1 polymer ?
#
loop_
_entity_poly.entity_id
_entity_poly.type
_entity_poly.pdbx_seq_one_letter_code
_entity_poly.pdbx_strand_id
1 'polypeptide(L)'
;LVAISLINIGIYQVKTLNVMPETTNESPTSSDLKDSDNLPDIYYIILDMYARQDILKEIHDYDNSEFIDYLTSKGFYVATRSRSNYLITILSMASSLNMEYINYLSDTLGTESADPAIPFEMIRNNKVSQFLKSKGYSYVFISGGFEGPGIRSTCAEIYTNQSRFGFSMFSSSLFQMTPLRLIVEQLTVVDRRTQILYGFDALANLPKYKEPMFVYAHIMCPH
;
A
#
# COMPACT_ATOMS: atom_id res chain seq x y z
N LEU A 1 -1.66 33.73 16.54
CA LEU A 1 -2.57 32.87 15.75
C LEU A 1 -1.86 31.65 15.14
N VAL A 2 -0.71 31.81 14.46
CA VAL A 2 0.05 30.67 13.89
C VAL A 2 0.60 29.70 14.95
N ALA A 3 1.12 30.19 16.07
CA ALA A 3 1.68 29.36 17.14
C ALA A 3 0.67 28.36 17.75
N ILE A 4 -0.58 28.81 17.97
CA ILE A 4 -1.66 27.95 18.48
C ILE A 4 -2.01 26.86 17.47
N SER A 5 -1.98 27.19 16.17
CA SER A 5 -2.24 26.23 15.10
C SER A 5 -1.13 25.17 15.01
N LEU A 6 0.14 25.58 15.16
CA LEU A 6 1.29 24.65 15.21
C LEU A 6 1.25 23.72 16.42
N ILE A 7 0.86 24.24 17.60
CA ILE A 7 0.68 23.43 18.81
C ILE A 7 -0.44 22.40 18.61
N ASN A 8 -1.57 22.81 18.05
CA ASN A 8 -2.69 21.91 17.78
C ASN A 8 -2.32 20.82 16.76
N ILE A 9 -1.54 21.15 15.72
CA ILE A 9 -1.01 20.17 14.76
C ILE A 9 -0.05 19.20 15.44
N GLY A 10 0.85 19.69 16.30
CA GLY A 10 1.76 18.84 17.07
C GLY A 10 1.00 17.87 17.99
N ILE A 11 -0.02 18.37 18.70
CA ILE A 11 -0.88 17.54 19.55
C ILE A 11 -1.65 16.50 18.72
N TYR A 12 -2.17 16.88 17.56
CA TYR A 12 -2.86 15.95 16.66
C TYR A 12 -1.93 14.85 16.16
N GLN A 13 -0.71 15.19 15.72
CA GLN A 13 0.29 14.22 15.28
C GLN A 13 0.68 13.24 16.39
N VAL A 14 0.92 13.73 17.60
CA VAL A 14 1.21 12.88 18.78
C VAL A 14 0.03 11.97 19.11
N LYS A 15 -1.22 12.46 18.99
CA LYS A 15 -2.40 11.62 19.17
C LYS A 15 -2.50 10.53 18.11
N THR A 16 -2.28 10.85 16.83
CA THR A 16 -2.32 9.86 15.74
C THR A 16 -1.21 8.81 15.82
N LEU A 17 -0.07 9.12 16.45
CA LEU A 17 0.98 8.14 16.73
C LEU A 17 0.62 7.19 17.89
N ASN A 18 -0.29 7.60 18.79
CA ASN A 18 -0.67 6.86 19.99
C ASN A 18 -2.00 6.11 19.88
N VAL A 19 -2.69 6.13 18.73
CA VAL A 19 -3.87 5.28 18.51
C VAL A 19 -3.41 3.88 18.09
N MET A 20 -3.11 3.04 19.07
CA MET A 20 -3.17 1.58 18.90
C MET A 20 -4.62 1.16 19.19
N PRO A 21 -5.36 0.58 18.23
CA PRO A 21 -6.64 -0.04 18.54
C PRO A 21 -6.39 -1.31 19.37
N GLU A 22 -7.10 -1.46 20.49
CA GLU A 22 -7.28 -2.76 21.14
C GLU A 22 -8.02 -3.68 20.16
N THR A 23 -7.35 -4.74 19.71
CA THR A 23 -7.94 -5.78 18.87
C THR A 23 -8.78 -6.74 19.72
N THR A 24 -10.09 -6.76 19.50
CA THR A 24 -10.94 -7.90 19.88
C THR A 24 -10.67 -9.06 18.94
N ASN A 25 -10.07 -10.12 19.48
CA ASN A 25 -9.76 -11.36 18.76
C ASN A 25 -11.02 -12.22 18.63
N GLU A 26 -11.63 -12.26 17.45
CA GLU A 26 -12.38 -13.44 17.02
C GLU A 26 -11.49 -14.27 16.09
N SER A 27 -11.19 -15.50 16.53
CA SER A 27 -10.28 -16.41 15.85
C SER A 27 -11.03 -17.17 14.75
N PRO A 28 -10.67 -17.04 13.46
CA PRO A 28 -11.24 -17.88 12.43
C PRO A 28 -10.66 -19.30 12.56
N THR A 29 -11.56 -20.29 12.50
CA THR A 29 -11.28 -21.70 12.69
C THR A 29 -10.14 -22.20 11.80
N SER A 30 -9.12 -22.76 12.43
CA SER A 30 -7.93 -23.35 11.81
C SER A 30 -8.31 -24.57 10.97
N SER A 31 -8.34 -24.42 9.64
CA SER A 31 -8.17 -25.58 8.76
C SER A 31 -6.68 -25.95 8.72
N ASP A 32 -6.36 -27.13 9.28
CA ASP A 32 -5.03 -27.72 9.30
C ASP A 32 -4.46 -27.85 7.88
N LEU A 33 -3.53 -26.98 7.51
CA LEU A 33 -2.61 -27.25 6.43
C LEU A 33 -1.54 -28.18 6.99
N LYS A 34 -1.64 -29.46 6.63
CA LYS A 34 -0.84 -30.57 7.17
C LYS A 34 0.62 -30.64 6.69
N ASP A 35 1.12 -29.61 6.02
CA ASP A 35 2.52 -29.49 5.57
C ASP A 35 3.02 -28.06 5.81
N SER A 36 3.35 -27.73 7.06
CA SER A 36 3.97 -26.44 7.41
C SER A 36 5.40 -26.30 6.90
N ASP A 37 6.06 -27.40 6.55
CA ASP A 37 7.50 -27.44 6.26
C ASP A 37 7.86 -27.01 4.82
N ASN A 38 6.88 -26.67 3.96
CA ASN A 38 7.14 -26.36 2.55
C ASN A 38 6.20 -25.31 1.92
N LEU A 39 5.62 -24.41 2.73
CA LEU A 39 4.80 -23.33 2.21
C LEU A 39 5.68 -22.31 1.43
N PRO A 40 5.31 -21.91 0.20
CA PRO A 40 6.08 -20.94 -0.56
C PRO A 40 5.83 -19.52 -0.05
N ASP A 41 6.82 -18.66 -0.20
CA ASP A 41 6.64 -17.21 -0.08
C ASP A 41 5.66 -16.71 -1.17
N ILE A 42 4.78 -15.79 -0.78
CA ILE A 42 3.78 -15.19 -1.65
C ILE A 42 4.12 -13.72 -1.84
N TYR A 43 4.38 -13.33 -3.08
CA TYR A 43 4.63 -11.94 -3.46
C TYR A 43 3.44 -11.38 -4.22
N TYR A 44 2.76 -10.40 -3.62
CA TYR A 44 1.72 -9.61 -4.27
C TYR A 44 2.25 -8.20 -4.55
N ILE A 45 2.65 -7.97 -5.80
CA ILE A 45 3.29 -6.71 -6.23
C ILE A 45 2.31 -5.94 -7.10
N ILE A 46 1.97 -4.73 -6.67
CA ILE A 46 1.18 -3.77 -7.44
C ILE A 46 2.11 -2.67 -7.94
N LEU A 47 2.18 -2.54 -9.25
CA LEU A 47 2.78 -1.41 -9.95
C LEU A 47 1.67 -0.37 -10.22
N ASP A 48 1.59 0.65 -9.38
CA ASP A 48 0.53 1.66 -9.45
C ASP A 48 0.70 2.54 -10.68
N MET A 49 -0.41 2.85 -11.34
CA MET A 49 -0.50 3.51 -12.65
C MET A 49 0.24 2.79 -13.80
N TYR A 50 0.66 1.52 -13.64
CA TYR A 50 1.25 0.75 -14.74
C TYR A 50 0.16 0.27 -15.70
N ALA A 51 0.16 0.83 -16.91
CA ALA A 51 -0.82 0.49 -17.93
C ALA A 51 -0.54 -0.86 -18.61
N ARG A 52 -1.59 -1.45 -19.19
CA ARG A 52 -1.49 -2.67 -19.99
C ARG A 52 -0.70 -2.42 -21.27
N GLN A 53 -0.05 -3.46 -21.80
CA GLN A 53 0.80 -3.38 -23.00
C GLN A 53 0.15 -2.66 -24.19
N ASP A 54 -1.11 -2.95 -24.49
CA ASP A 54 -1.84 -2.29 -25.59
C ASP A 54 -2.03 -0.79 -25.33
N ILE A 55 -2.34 -0.39 -24.10
CA ILE A 55 -2.47 1.02 -23.70
C ILE A 55 -1.13 1.74 -23.71
N LEU A 56 -0.06 1.10 -23.22
CA LEU A 56 1.30 1.65 -23.30
C LEU A 56 1.71 1.90 -24.75
N LYS A 57 1.38 0.98 -25.65
CA LYS A 57 1.70 1.14 -27.07
C LYS A 57 0.83 2.17 -27.77
N GLU A 58 -0.49 2.18 -27.52
CA GLU A 58 -1.44 3.08 -28.18
C GLU A 58 -1.30 4.54 -27.72
N ILE A 59 -1.18 4.77 -26.40
CA ILE A 59 -1.22 6.12 -25.83
C ILE A 59 0.19 6.70 -25.63
N HIS A 60 1.16 5.85 -25.28
CA HIS A 60 2.52 6.30 -24.92
C HIS A 60 3.59 5.94 -25.95
N ASP A 61 3.22 5.29 -27.07
CA ASP A 61 4.14 4.70 -28.07
C ASP A 61 5.26 3.85 -27.46
N TYR A 62 5.01 3.27 -26.29
CA TYR A 62 5.97 2.47 -25.56
C TYR A 62 5.69 0.99 -25.75
N ASP A 63 6.63 0.28 -26.36
CA ASP A 63 6.58 -1.17 -26.52
C ASP A 63 7.30 -1.86 -25.35
N ASN A 64 6.53 -2.55 -24.50
CA ASN A 64 7.03 -3.33 -23.39
C ASN A 64 6.99 -4.85 -23.65
N SER A 65 6.87 -5.30 -24.91
CA SER A 65 6.85 -6.71 -25.30
C SER A 65 7.98 -7.54 -24.70
N GLU A 66 9.21 -7.01 -24.69
CA GLU A 66 10.36 -7.68 -24.09
C GLU A 66 10.11 -8.10 -22.63
N PHE A 67 9.47 -7.22 -21.84
CA PHE A 67 9.14 -7.52 -20.44
C PHE A 67 8.04 -8.57 -20.32
N ILE A 68 7.02 -8.51 -21.17
CA ILE A 68 5.92 -9.48 -21.19
C ILE A 68 6.41 -10.86 -21.61
N ASP A 69 7.27 -10.93 -22.62
CA ASP A 69 7.89 -12.16 -23.10
C ASP A 69 8.83 -12.75 -22.04
N TYR A 70 9.57 -11.90 -21.33
CA TYR A 70 10.37 -12.31 -20.18
C TYR A 70 9.51 -12.99 -19.10
N LEU A 71 8.41 -12.37 -18.67
CA LEU A 71 7.51 -12.97 -17.68
C LEU A 71 6.93 -14.30 -18.16
N THR A 72 6.47 -14.34 -19.41
CA THR A 72 5.92 -15.57 -20.02
C THR A 72 6.97 -16.68 -20.06
N SER A 73 8.22 -16.36 -20.43
CA SER A 73 9.33 -17.32 -20.47
C SER A 73 9.70 -17.86 -19.08
N LYS A 74 9.39 -17.12 -18.02
CA LYS A 74 9.55 -17.54 -16.62
C LYS A 74 8.36 -18.36 -16.10
N GLY A 75 7.36 -18.63 -16.94
CA GLY A 75 6.17 -19.41 -16.59
C GLY A 75 5.05 -18.60 -15.93
N PHE A 76 5.12 -17.25 -15.96
CA PHE A 76 4.00 -16.43 -15.49
C PHE A 76 2.82 -16.50 -16.46
N TYR A 77 1.62 -16.54 -15.90
CA TYR A 77 0.39 -16.33 -16.65
C TYR A 77 0.17 -14.84 -16.90
N VAL A 78 0.13 -14.43 -18.18
CA VAL A 78 -0.14 -13.05 -18.58
C VAL A 78 -1.60 -12.88 -18.98
N ALA A 79 -2.38 -12.22 -18.13
CA ALA A 79 -3.79 -11.91 -18.39
C ALA A 79 -3.94 -10.66 -19.28
N THR A 80 -3.81 -10.82 -20.60
CA THR A 80 -3.78 -9.72 -21.60
C THR A 80 -5.05 -8.86 -21.68
N ARG A 81 -6.12 -9.22 -20.98
CA ARG A 81 -7.39 -8.48 -20.95
C ARG A 81 -7.93 -8.23 -19.54
N SER A 82 -7.07 -8.36 -18.52
CA SER A 82 -7.46 -8.06 -17.13
C SER A 82 -7.82 -6.58 -16.95
N ARG A 83 -8.64 -6.31 -15.93
CA ARG A 83 -9.09 -4.97 -15.52
C ARG A 83 -9.10 -4.92 -14.00
N SER A 84 -8.80 -3.75 -13.44
CA SER A 84 -9.08 -3.50 -12.02
C SER A 84 -10.58 -3.49 -11.78
N ASN A 85 -11.01 -3.90 -10.58
CA ASN A 85 -12.42 -3.84 -10.19
C ASN A 85 -12.92 -2.39 -10.04
N TYR A 86 -12.01 -1.47 -9.73
CA TYR A 86 -12.30 -0.06 -9.49
C TYR A 86 -11.22 0.83 -10.09
N LEU A 87 -11.61 2.05 -10.50
CA LEU A 87 -10.73 3.03 -11.15
C LEU A 87 -9.81 3.75 -10.18
N ILE A 88 -10.19 3.87 -8.92
CA ILE A 88 -9.44 4.60 -7.90
C ILE A 88 -8.55 3.61 -7.14
N THR A 89 -7.26 3.91 -6.99
CA THR A 89 -6.24 3.05 -6.35
C THR A 89 -6.71 2.49 -5.01
N ILE A 90 -7.21 3.35 -4.10
CA ILE A 90 -7.67 2.90 -2.77
C ILE A 90 -8.84 1.93 -2.84
N LEU A 91 -9.75 2.07 -3.81
CA LEU A 91 -10.91 1.19 -3.99
C LEU A 91 -10.47 -0.14 -4.61
N SER A 92 -9.55 -0.11 -5.58
CA SER A 92 -8.97 -1.31 -6.19
C SER A 92 -8.19 -2.13 -5.17
N MET A 93 -7.38 -1.49 -4.33
CA MET A 93 -6.66 -2.13 -3.23
C MET A 93 -7.60 -2.70 -2.18
N ALA A 94 -8.58 -1.91 -1.70
CA ALA A 94 -9.55 -2.37 -0.70
C ALA A 94 -10.32 -3.60 -1.19
N SER A 95 -10.75 -3.62 -2.45
CA SER A 95 -11.44 -4.75 -3.06
C SER A 95 -10.53 -5.98 -3.20
N SER A 96 -9.34 -5.83 -3.78
CA SER A 96 -8.44 -6.97 -4.05
C SER A 96 -7.90 -7.62 -2.77
N LEU A 97 -7.50 -6.82 -1.78
CA LEU A 97 -7.00 -7.33 -0.49
C LEU A 97 -8.10 -7.94 0.40
N ASN A 98 -9.37 -7.69 0.09
CA ASN A 98 -10.51 -8.30 0.78
C ASN A 98 -11.25 -9.34 -0.08
N MET A 99 -10.78 -9.60 -1.31
CA MET A 99 -11.36 -10.58 -2.23
C MET A 99 -12.87 -10.37 -2.47
N GLU A 100 -13.32 -9.11 -2.49
CA GLU A 100 -14.74 -8.78 -2.48
C GLU A 100 -15.03 -7.49 -3.26
N TYR A 101 -16.18 -7.42 -3.93
CA TYR A 101 -16.68 -6.18 -4.52
C TYR A 101 -17.20 -5.24 -3.44
N ILE A 102 -16.81 -3.96 -3.51
CA ILE A 102 -17.11 -2.95 -2.50
C ILE A 102 -18.21 -1.97 -2.94
N ASN A 103 -19.06 -2.37 -3.90
CA ASN A 103 -20.15 -1.52 -4.42
C ASN A 103 -21.14 -1.11 -3.31
N TYR A 104 -21.31 -1.95 -2.29
CA TYR A 104 -22.17 -1.69 -1.12
C TYR A 104 -21.72 -0.47 -0.29
N LEU A 105 -20.47 0.00 -0.47
CA LEU A 105 -20.02 1.22 0.20
C LEU A 105 -20.82 2.44 -0.24
N SER A 106 -21.36 2.44 -1.47
CA SER A 106 -22.24 3.53 -1.94
C SER A 106 -23.56 3.60 -1.15
N ASP A 107 -24.10 2.48 -0.71
CA ASP A 107 -25.28 2.43 0.15
C ASP A 107 -24.97 2.87 1.60
N THR A 108 -23.73 2.62 2.05
CA THR A 108 -23.28 2.92 3.42
C THR A 108 -22.81 4.36 3.59
N LEU A 109 -22.06 4.88 2.62
CA LEU A 109 -21.42 6.20 2.66
C LEU A 109 -22.17 7.25 1.84
N GLY A 110 -23.05 6.83 0.92
CA GLY A 110 -23.64 7.68 -0.12
C GLY A 110 -22.78 7.72 -1.38
N THR A 111 -23.44 7.86 -2.54
CA THR A 111 -22.78 7.87 -3.87
C THR A 111 -21.82 9.05 -4.07
N GLU A 112 -22.06 10.15 -3.36
CA GLU A 112 -21.25 11.38 -3.43
C GLU A 112 -20.13 11.44 -2.39
N SER A 113 -19.97 10.38 -1.58
CA SER A 113 -18.94 10.38 -0.54
C SER A 113 -17.54 10.31 -1.13
N ALA A 114 -16.73 11.31 -0.78
CA ALA A 114 -15.30 11.34 -1.07
C ALA A 114 -14.44 10.92 0.13
N ASP A 115 -15.06 10.41 1.21
CA ASP A 115 -14.34 10.02 2.43
C ASP A 115 -13.57 8.69 2.21
N PRO A 116 -12.23 8.72 2.24
CA PRO A 116 -11.43 7.52 2.01
C PRO A 116 -11.22 6.69 3.29
N ALA A 117 -11.78 7.09 4.43
CA ALA A 117 -11.52 6.45 5.72
C ALA A 117 -11.83 4.95 5.71
N ILE A 118 -13.03 4.55 5.28
CA ILE A 118 -13.42 3.13 5.23
C ILE A 118 -12.52 2.33 4.27
N PRO A 119 -12.31 2.73 3.00
CA PRO A 119 -11.36 2.04 2.12
C PRO A 119 -9.95 1.91 2.71
N PHE A 120 -9.43 2.95 3.40
CA PHE A 120 -8.13 2.86 4.05
C PHE A 120 -8.11 1.85 5.20
N GLU A 121 -9.17 1.78 6.02
CA GLU A 121 -9.26 0.74 7.06
C GLU A 121 -9.34 -0.66 6.46
N MET A 122 -10.08 -0.82 5.35
CA MET A 122 -10.15 -2.11 4.63
C MET A 122 -8.79 -2.55 4.08
N ILE A 123 -7.91 -1.63 3.68
CA ILE A 123 -6.54 -1.94 3.25
C ILE A 123 -5.68 -2.33 4.45
N ARG A 124 -5.75 -1.56 5.55
CA ARG A 124 -4.94 -1.77 6.76
C ARG A 124 -5.25 -3.10 7.43
N ASN A 125 -6.53 -3.43 7.52
CA ASN A 125 -7.04 -4.63 8.18
C ASN A 125 -7.72 -5.54 7.15
N ASN A 126 -6.94 -6.12 6.25
CA ASN A 126 -7.47 -6.84 5.10
C ASN A 126 -7.55 -8.36 5.31
N LYS A 127 -8.59 -8.98 4.73
CA LYS A 127 -8.87 -10.43 4.84
C LYS A 127 -7.72 -11.31 4.35
N VAL A 128 -7.01 -10.92 3.28
CA VAL A 128 -5.89 -11.72 2.74
C VAL A 128 -4.76 -11.85 3.76
N SER A 129 -4.34 -10.74 4.37
CA SER A 129 -3.28 -10.75 5.37
C SER A 129 -3.67 -11.51 6.64
N GLN A 130 -4.91 -11.35 7.12
CA GLN A 130 -5.45 -12.11 8.25
C GLN A 130 -5.48 -13.61 7.95
N PHE A 131 -5.96 -13.98 6.76
CA PHE A 131 -6.01 -15.37 6.33
C PHE A 131 -4.62 -15.98 6.28
N LEU A 132 -3.64 -15.33 5.63
CA LEU A 132 -2.29 -15.88 5.52
C LEU A 132 -1.57 -15.92 6.87
N LYS A 133 -1.76 -14.92 7.74
CA LYS A 133 -1.28 -14.98 9.13
C LYS A 133 -1.84 -16.17 9.89
N SER A 134 -3.13 -16.46 9.74
CA SER A 134 -3.75 -17.65 10.35
C SER A 134 -3.17 -18.97 9.83
N LYS A 135 -2.46 -18.95 8.70
CA LYS A 135 -1.71 -20.07 8.11
C LYS A 135 -0.22 -20.09 8.45
N GLY A 136 0.24 -19.20 9.33
CA GLY A 136 1.64 -19.14 9.75
C GLY A 136 2.55 -18.27 8.88
N TYR A 137 1.98 -17.44 8.01
CA TYR A 137 2.78 -16.50 7.22
C TYR A 137 3.14 -15.23 8.01
N SER A 138 4.39 -14.79 7.88
CA SER A 138 4.80 -13.43 8.29
C SER A 138 4.39 -12.41 7.24
N TYR A 139 3.76 -11.31 7.67
CA TYR A 139 3.27 -10.28 6.76
C TYR A 139 4.25 -9.12 6.62
N VAL A 140 4.74 -8.90 5.39
CA VAL A 140 5.63 -7.80 5.01
C VAL A 140 4.89 -6.83 4.11
N PHE A 141 4.93 -5.53 4.45
CA PHE A 141 4.40 -4.49 3.59
C PHE A 141 5.50 -3.53 3.12
N ILE A 142 5.61 -3.35 1.81
CA ILE A 142 6.58 -2.48 1.16
C ILE A 142 5.83 -1.37 0.41
N SER A 143 6.12 -0.12 0.74
CA SER A 143 5.62 1.03 -0.02
C SER A 143 6.74 1.69 -0.82
N GLY A 144 6.56 1.77 -2.14
CA GLY A 144 7.44 2.48 -3.07
C GLY A 144 6.80 3.77 -3.57
N GLY A 145 6.62 4.76 -2.69
CA GLY A 145 6.15 6.11 -3.05
C GLY A 145 4.65 6.37 -2.94
N PHE A 146 3.84 5.39 -2.52
CA PHE A 146 2.42 5.62 -2.22
C PHE A 146 2.26 5.90 -0.71
N GLU A 147 2.14 7.18 -0.37
CA GLU A 147 2.03 7.66 1.00
C GLU A 147 0.66 8.31 1.24
N GLY A 148 -0.06 7.73 2.20
CA GLY A 148 -1.31 8.21 2.74
C GLY A 148 -1.36 7.80 4.20
N PRO A 149 -1.90 8.64 5.10
CA PRO A 149 -1.91 8.39 6.54
C PRO A 149 -2.59 7.07 6.93
N GLY A 150 -3.35 6.45 6.01
CA GLY A 150 -4.05 5.19 6.21
C GLY A 150 -3.47 3.97 5.47
N ILE A 151 -2.24 3.99 4.97
CA ILE A 151 -1.64 2.82 4.26
C ILE A 151 -0.74 1.98 5.17
N ARG A 152 -0.42 2.48 6.38
CA ARG A 152 0.29 1.69 7.38
C ARG A 152 -0.60 0.54 7.85
N SER A 153 -0.39 -0.64 7.27
CA SER A 153 -0.99 -1.87 7.75
C SER A 153 -0.65 -2.05 9.23
N THR A 154 -1.67 -2.07 10.08
CA THR A 154 -1.51 -2.39 11.51
C THR A 154 -1.08 -3.83 11.72
N CYS A 155 -1.27 -4.68 10.70
CA CYS A 155 -0.95 -6.09 10.72
C CYS A 155 0.45 -6.38 10.15
N ALA A 156 1.13 -5.45 9.49
CA ALA A 156 2.46 -5.73 8.92
C ALA A 156 3.51 -5.81 10.04
N GLU A 157 4.27 -6.90 10.05
CA GLU A 157 5.37 -7.09 11.00
C GLU A 157 6.60 -6.29 10.56
N ILE A 158 6.75 -6.08 9.25
CA ILE A 158 7.84 -5.33 8.65
C ILE A 158 7.26 -4.27 7.74
N TYR A 159 7.66 -3.03 8.01
CA TYR A 159 7.29 -1.85 7.25
C TYR A 159 8.56 -1.15 6.78
N THR A 160 8.84 -1.24 5.48
CA THR A 160 9.96 -0.53 4.87
C THR A 160 9.45 0.78 4.26
N ASN A 161 9.78 1.92 4.86
CA ASN A 161 9.52 3.25 4.31
C ASN A 161 10.71 4.17 4.62
N GLN A 162 11.11 4.99 3.65
CA GLN A 162 12.16 6.02 3.83
C GLN A 162 11.64 7.39 4.31
N SER A 163 10.33 7.61 4.36
CA SER A 163 9.76 8.87 4.83
C SER A 163 10.02 9.03 6.33
N ARG A 164 10.94 9.95 6.66
CA ARG A 164 11.33 10.26 8.05
C ARG A 164 10.19 10.92 8.83
N PHE A 165 9.28 11.63 8.14
CA PHE A 165 8.12 12.32 8.70
C PHE A 165 6.99 12.45 7.67
N GLY A 166 5.80 11.92 7.98
CA GLY A 166 4.59 12.10 7.17
C GLY A 166 3.72 13.24 7.71
N PHE A 167 3.39 14.23 6.87
CA PHE A 167 2.42 15.28 7.19
C PHE A 167 1.05 14.96 6.55
N SER A 168 -0.05 15.33 7.23
CA SER A 168 -1.38 15.29 6.61
C SER A 168 -1.44 16.25 5.41
N MET A 169 -2.34 16.01 4.45
CA MET A 169 -2.52 16.94 3.32
C MET A 169 -2.76 18.38 3.78
N PHE A 170 -3.54 18.58 4.85
CA PHE A 170 -3.77 19.90 5.44
C PHE A 170 -2.48 20.53 5.97
N SER A 171 -1.70 19.78 6.75
CA SER A 171 -0.42 20.27 7.31
C SER A 171 0.58 20.58 6.19
N SER A 172 0.68 19.73 5.17
CA SER A 172 1.54 19.94 4.00
C SER A 172 1.18 21.23 3.27
N SER A 173 -0.11 21.47 3.00
CA SER A 173 -0.58 22.71 2.37
C SER A 173 -0.31 23.93 3.24
N LEU A 174 -0.53 23.82 4.55
CA LEU A 174 -0.25 24.90 5.49
C LEU A 174 1.24 25.28 5.52
N PHE A 175 2.14 24.29 5.54
CA PHE A 175 3.57 24.54 5.51
C PHE A 175 4.02 25.17 4.18
N GLN A 176 3.46 24.74 3.05
CA GLN A 176 3.73 25.32 1.73
C GLN A 176 3.33 26.81 1.63
N MET A 177 2.33 27.24 2.40
CA MET A 177 1.89 28.64 2.47
C MET A 177 2.72 29.51 3.44
N THR A 178 3.76 28.96 4.07
CA THR A 178 4.61 29.67 5.02
C THR A 178 6.09 29.61 4.63
N PRO A 179 6.94 30.52 5.14
CA PRO A 179 8.40 30.42 4.96
C PRO A 179 9.01 29.11 5.53
N LEU A 180 8.28 28.38 6.40
CA LEU A 180 8.69 27.07 6.91
C LEU A 180 8.77 26.01 5.80
N ARG A 181 8.20 26.26 4.62
CA ARG A 181 8.33 25.42 3.43
C ARG A 181 9.78 24.96 3.18
N LEU A 182 10.76 25.85 3.27
CA LEU A 182 12.17 25.52 2.98
C LEU A 182 12.76 24.52 3.99
N ILE A 183 12.36 24.61 5.26
CA ILE A 183 12.81 23.72 6.33
C ILE A 183 12.07 22.38 6.22
N VAL A 184 10.76 22.44 5.97
CA VAL A 184 9.92 21.25 5.80
C VAL A 184 10.35 20.45 4.57
N GLU A 185 10.60 21.10 3.43
CA GLU A 185 11.09 20.44 2.22
C GLU A 185 12.40 19.69 2.47
N GLN A 186 13.35 20.25 3.22
CA GLN A 186 14.59 19.55 3.56
C GLN A 186 14.38 18.36 4.51
N LEU A 187 13.32 18.37 5.32
CA LEU A 187 13.02 17.31 6.29
C LEU A 187 12.10 16.22 5.73
N THR A 188 11.35 16.49 4.66
CA THR A 188 10.31 15.58 4.14
C THR A 188 10.49 15.15 2.69
N VAL A 189 11.25 15.89 1.88
CA VAL A 189 11.43 15.54 0.47
C VAL A 189 12.48 14.44 0.36
N VAL A 190 12.02 13.19 0.45
CA VAL A 190 12.68 12.11 -0.26
C VAL A 190 12.17 12.17 -1.70
N ASP A 191 13.08 12.33 -2.65
CA ASP A 191 12.73 12.34 -4.08
C ASP A 191 11.90 11.09 -4.45
N ARG A 192 10.83 11.26 -5.24
CA ARG A 192 9.91 10.15 -5.59
C ARG A 192 10.64 8.99 -6.24
N ARG A 193 11.61 9.26 -7.11
CA ARG A 193 12.43 8.21 -7.73
C ARG A 193 13.20 7.44 -6.66
N THR A 194 13.76 8.12 -5.66
CA THR A 194 14.43 7.48 -4.52
C THR A 194 13.48 6.57 -3.74
N GLN A 195 12.24 6.99 -3.50
CA GLN A 195 11.24 6.15 -2.82
C GLN A 195 10.86 4.90 -3.64
N ILE A 196 10.70 5.06 -4.94
CA ILE A 196 10.39 3.95 -5.87
C ILE A 196 11.55 2.95 -5.90
N LEU A 197 12.79 3.45 -6.09
CA LEU A 197 14.00 2.61 -6.12
C LEU A 197 14.21 1.90 -4.78
N TYR A 198 13.91 2.54 -3.67
CA TYR A 198 13.92 1.90 -2.37
C TYR A 198 12.90 0.76 -2.26
N GLY A 199 11.69 0.93 -2.78
CA GLY A 199 10.70 -0.14 -2.80
C GLY A 199 11.19 -1.39 -3.56
N PHE A 200 11.84 -1.18 -4.71
CA PHE A 200 12.47 -2.28 -5.47
C PHE A 200 13.67 -2.89 -4.75
N ASP A 201 14.52 -2.07 -4.14
CA ASP A 201 15.68 -2.54 -3.36
C ASP A 201 15.25 -3.35 -2.13
N ALA A 202 14.21 -2.89 -1.43
CA ALA A 202 13.59 -3.61 -0.32
C ALA A 202 13.02 -4.96 -0.77
N LEU A 203 12.32 -5.00 -1.90
CA LEU A 203 11.81 -6.26 -2.49
C LEU A 203 12.95 -7.24 -2.82
N ALA A 204 14.03 -6.76 -3.42
CA ALA A 204 15.15 -7.59 -3.84
C ALA A 204 15.98 -8.12 -2.66
N ASN A 205 16.07 -7.35 -1.58
CA ASN A 205 16.94 -7.63 -0.43
C ASN A 205 16.16 -8.01 0.84
N LEU A 206 14.94 -8.55 0.71
CA LEU A 206 14.22 -9.06 1.87
C LEU A 206 15.05 -10.15 2.56
N PRO A 207 15.25 -10.05 3.89
CA PRO A 207 15.95 -11.10 4.61
C PRO A 207 15.14 -12.40 4.55
N LYS A 208 15.82 -13.53 4.55
CA LYS A 208 15.17 -14.84 4.61
C LYS A 208 14.65 -15.10 6.01
N TYR A 209 13.36 -15.33 6.13
CA TYR A 209 12.71 -15.74 7.39
C TYR A 209 12.63 -17.26 7.51
N LYS A 210 12.38 -17.74 8.72
CA LYS A 210 12.13 -19.17 8.95
C LYS A 210 10.70 -19.53 8.55
N GLU A 211 9.79 -18.61 8.80
CA GLU A 211 8.39 -18.66 8.43
C GLU A 211 8.20 -18.22 6.97
N PRO A 212 7.21 -18.78 6.24
CA PRO A 212 6.88 -18.31 4.90
C PRO A 212 6.37 -16.85 4.95
N MET A 213 6.71 -16.06 3.95
CA MET A 213 6.37 -14.65 3.89
C MET A 213 5.20 -14.38 2.96
N PHE A 214 4.28 -13.52 3.40
CA PHE A 214 3.37 -12.81 2.50
C PHE A 214 3.90 -11.39 2.34
N VAL A 215 4.42 -11.09 1.16
CA VAL A 215 4.98 -9.78 0.81
C VAL A 215 3.97 -9.03 -0.04
N TYR A 216 3.38 -7.99 0.51
CA TYR A 216 2.58 -7.03 -0.25
C TYR A 216 3.42 -5.81 -0.57
N ALA A 217 3.64 -5.54 -1.86
CA ALA A 217 4.37 -4.37 -2.31
C ALA A 217 3.47 -3.49 -3.19
N HIS A 218 3.42 -2.20 -2.88
CA HIS A 218 2.73 -1.21 -3.70
C HIS A 218 3.72 -0.13 -4.11
N ILE A 219 4.09 -0.12 -5.39
CA ILE A 219 5.15 0.73 -5.93
C ILE A 219 4.55 1.62 -7.00
N MET A 220 4.72 2.94 -6.87
CA MET A 220 4.27 3.86 -7.90
C MET A 220 5.17 3.78 -9.13
N CYS A 221 4.58 3.65 -10.31
CA CYS A 221 5.33 3.83 -11.55
C CYS A 221 5.51 5.33 -11.86
N PRO A 222 6.68 5.73 -12.38
CA PRO A 222 6.89 7.09 -12.85
C PRO A 222 5.95 7.41 -14.02
N HIS A 223 5.38 8.61 -14.00
CA HIS A 223 4.57 9.21 -15.06
C HIS A 223 5.36 10.31 -15.77
#